data_AF-A0A2V5QPR8-F1
#
_entry.id   AF-A0A2V5QPR8-F1
#
_cell.length_a   1.000
_cell.length_b   1.000
_cell.length_c   1.000
_cell.angle_alpha   90.00
_cell.angle_beta   90.00
_cell.angle_gamma   90.00
#
_symmetry.space_group_name_H-M   'P 1'
#
loop_
_entity.id
_entity.type
_entity.pdbx_description
1 polymer ?
#
loop_
_entity_poly.entity_id
_entity_poly.type
_entity_poly.pdbx_seq_one_letter_code
_entity_poly.pdbx_strand_id
1 'polypeptide(L)'
;FFIFEAYWAQLTFRHNFNLQSGFDGGVLEISSFYINNGAFTDITDLAVGGSFVTGGYNATIATGTGSPIAGRQAWSGNSGGFITTTVNLPLLVVDGVLRWRMASDNSVSGERLAH
;
A
#
# COMPACT_ATOMS: atom_id res chain seq x y z
N PHE A 1 -14.85 -34.98 0.53
CA PHE A 1 -13.86 -33.89 0.62
C PHE A 1 -13.86 -33.21 -0.74
N PHE A 2 -14.04 -31.90 -0.81
CA PHE A 2 -13.97 -31.17 -2.08
C PHE A 2 -12.70 -30.34 -2.06
N ILE A 3 -11.90 -30.45 -3.11
CA ILE A 3 -10.79 -29.54 -3.36
C ILE A 3 -11.38 -28.36 -4.15
N PHE A 4 -11.15 -27.14 -3.68
CA PHE A 4 -11.35 -25.96 -4.50
C PHE A 4 -9.99 -25.30 -4.72
N GLU A 5 -9.75 -24.84 -5.94
CA GLU A 5 -8.62 -23.95 -6.21
C GLU A 5 -9.08 -22.51 -6.01
N ALA A 6 -8.35 -21.78 -5.19
CA ALA A 6 -8.55 -20.37 -5.00
C ALA A 6 -7.42 -19.66 -5.77
N TYR A 7 -7.76 -18.98 -6.86
CA TYR A 7 -6.80 -18.20 -7.63
C TYR A 7 -6.63 -16.83 -6.98
N TRP A 8 -5.42 -16.55 -6.48
CA TRP A 8 -5.05 -15.23 -6.02
C TRP A 8 -4.98 -14.30 -7.24
N ALA A 9 -5.79 -13.25 -7.25
CA ALA A 9 -5.60 -12.19 -8.22
C ALA A 9 -4.30 -11.45 -7.88
N GLN A 10 -3.43 -11.25 -8.86
CA GLN A 10 -2.24 -10.43 -8.67
C GLN A 10 -2.44 -9.07 -9.33
N LEU A 11 -2.18 -8.02 -8.57
CA LEU A 11 -2.00 -6.68 -9.11
C LEU A 11 -0.51 -6.46 -9.33
N THR A 12 -0.13 -6.18 -10.58
CA THR A 12 1.22 -5.72 -10.93
C THR A 12 1.15 -4.32 -11.52
N PHE A 13 1.98 -3.42 -10.99
CA PHE A 13 2.09 -2.06 -11.48
C PHE A 13 3.54 -1.58 -11.38
N ARG A 14 3.84 -0.47 -12.06
CA ARG A 14 5.10 0.25 -11.88
C ARG A 14 4.80 1.61 -11.28
N HIS A 15 5.68 2.09 -10.42
CA HIS A 15 5.55 3.40 -9.81
C HIS A 15 6.93 3.97 -9.45
N ASN A 16 7.00 5.30 -9.38
CA ASN A 16 8.20 6.04 -9.01
C ASN A 16 7.86 7.03 -7.89
N PHE A 17 8.67 7.07 -6.84
CA PHE A 17 8.43 7.93 -5.67
C PHE A 17 9.71 8.61 -5.20
N ASN A 18 9.59 9.88 -4.83
CA ASN A 18 10.62 10.65 -4.14
C ASN A 18 9.95 11.39 -2.98
N LEU A 19 10.15 10.85 -1.78
CA LEU A 19 9.47 11.19 -0.53
C LEU A 19 10.51 11.45 0.57
N GLN A 20 10.17 12.19 1.63
CA GLN A 20 11.07 12.33 2.78
C GLN A 20 11.24 10.97 3.47
N SER A 21 12.46 10.43 3.39
CA SER A 21 12.78 9.08 3.86
C SER A 21 12.43 8.88 5.34
N GLY A 22 11.47 8.00 5.61
CA GLY A 22 11.02 7.63 6.95
C GLY A 22 9.95 8.55 7.55
N PHE A 23 9.56 9.62 6.88
CA PHE A 23 8.59 10.62 7.38
C PHE A 23 7.34 10.67 6.50
N ASP A 24 7.54 10.68 5.19
CA ASP A 24 6.48 10.60 4.20
C ASP A 24 6.38 9.18 3.66
N GLY A 25 5.18 8.79 3.23
CA GLY A 25 4.99 7.46 2.67
C GLY A 25 3.84 7.34 1.68
N GLY A 26 3.98 6.36 0.79
CA GLY A 26 2.91 5.84 -0.05
C GLY A 26 2.42 4.48 0.46
N VAL A 27 1.11 4.30 0.48
CA VAL A 27 0.47 3.01 0.80
C VAL A 27 -0.52 2.61 -0.29
N LEU A 28 -0.71 1.31 -0.47
CA LEU A 28 -1.79 0.73 -1.27
C LEU A 28 -2.89 0.25 -0.32
N GLU A 29 -4.09 0.73 -0.57
CA GLU A 29 -5.28 0.42 0.23
C GLU A 29 -6.37 -0.16 -0.67
N ILE A 30 -7.23 -0.96 -0.07
CA ILE A 30 -8.40 -1.53 -0.74
C ILE A 30 -9.66 -1.26 0.08
N SER A 31 -10.73 -0.90 -0.61
CA SER A 31 -12.07 -0.82 -0.06
C SER A 31 -12.91 -1.92 -0.70
N SER A 32 -13.61 -2.69 0.13
CA SER A 32 -14.64 -3.64 -0.29
C SER A 32 -15.67 -3.72 0.83
N PHE A 33 -16.93 -3.93 0.49
CA PHE A 33 -18.00 -4.08 1.47
C PHE A 33 -17.67 -5.12 2.55
N TYR A 34 -16.96 -6.20 2.17
CA TYR A 34 -16.59 -7.30 3.07
C TYR A 34 -15.34 -7.03 3.92
N ILE A 35 -14.63 -5.92 3.69
CA ILE A 35 -13.43 -5.52 4.43
C ILE A 35 -13.77 -4.27 5.22
N ASN A 36 -13.80 -4.38 6.55
CA ASN A 36 -14.07 -3.26 7.46
C ASN A 36 -15.28 -2.40 7.01
N ASN A 37 -16.34 -3.06 6.53
CA ASN A 37 -17.58 -2.44 6.07
C ASN A 37 -17.39 -1.34 5.00
N GLY A 38 -16.44 -1.53 4.07
CA GLY A 38 -16.16 -0.61 2.96
C GLY A 38 -15.10 0.45 3.27
N ALA A 39 -14.50 0.47 4.45
CA ALA A 39 -13.39 1.37 4.74
C ALA A 39 -12.15 0.99 3.90
N PHE A 40 -11.41 2.00 3.42
CA PHE A 40 -10.10 1.77 2.83
C PHE A 40 -9.15 1.22 3.90
N THR A 41 -8.66 0.01 3.66
CA THR A 41 -7.80 -0.73 4.57
C THR A 41 -6.49 -1.05 3.87
N ASP A 42 -5.37 -1.00 4.58
CA ASP A 42 -4.04 -1.30 4.02
C ASP A 42 -4.00 -2.70 3.40
N ILE A 43 -3.34 -2.86 2.25
CA ILE A 43 -3.27 -4.15 1.57
C ILE A 43 -2.61 -5.25 2.42
N THR A 44 -1.75 -4.87 3.37
CA THR A 44 -1.04 -5.78 4.28
C THR A 44 -1.79 -6.04 5.59
N ASP A 45 -2.92 -5.38 5.83
CA ASP A 45 -3.75 -5.63 7.01
C ASP A 45 -4.29 -7.07 7.00
N LEU A 46 -4.37 -7.71 8.17
CA LEU A 46 -4.85 -9.08 8.30
C LEU A 46 -6.30 -9.27 7.84
N ALA A 47 -7.14 -8.23 7.95
CA ALA A 47 -8.50 -8.25 7.45
C ALA A 47 -8.57 -8.28 5.91
N VAL A 48 -7.50 -7.79 5.26
CA VAL A 48 -7.34 -7.89 3.80
C VAL A 48 -6.65 -9.20 3.46
N GLY A 49 -5.51 -9.50 4.07
CA GLY A 49 -4.73 -10.70 3.78
C GLY A 49 -3.92 -10.62 2.48
N GLY A 50 -3.66 -9.40 1.99
CA GLY A 50 -2.78 -9.19 0.84
C GLY A 50 -1.31 -9.35 1.21
N SER A 51 -0.48 -9.70 0.22
CA SER A 51 0.96 -9.89 0.43
C SER A 51 1.77 -9.46 -0.78
N PHE A 52 2.86 -8.72 -0.55
CA PHE A 52 3.76 -8.34 -1.62
C PHE A 52 4.60 -9.53 -2.07
N VAL A 53 4.66 -9.73 -3.38
CA VAL A 53 5.56 -10.67 -4.05
C VAL A 53 6.87 -9.96 -4.39
N THR A 54 6.80 -8.73 -4.89
CA THR A 54 7.96 -7.88 -5.18
C THR A 54 7.62 -6.40 -5.04
N GLY A 55 8.62 -5.56 -4.81
CA GLY A 55 8.47 -4.10 -4.73
C GLY A 55 7.60 -3.61 -3.57
N GLY A 56 7.48 -4.39 -2.49
CA GLY A 56 6.67 -4.03 -1.32
C GLY A 56 7.19 -2.83 -0.55
N TYR A 57 6.50 -2.49 0.54
CA TYR A 57 6.90 -1.43 1.46
C TYR A 57 8.34 -1.60 1.96
N ASN A 58 9.05 -0.49 2.14
CA ASN A 58 10.48 -0.47 2.45
C ASN A 58 10.82 0.27 3.76
N ALA A 59 9.85 0.90 4.42
CA ALA A 59 10.07 1.65 5.65
C ALA A 59 8.84 1.63 6.57
N THR A 60 9.07 1.78 7.87
CA THR A 60 8.04 2.22 8.82
C THR A 60 8.10 3.75 8.91
N ILE A 61 6.95 4.41 8.81
CA ILE A 61 6.87 5.87 8.99
C ILE A 61 7.02 6.24 10.46
N ALA A 62 7.85 7.25 10.73
CA ALA A 62 8.11 7.77 12.06
C ALA A 62 6.82 8.17 12.79
N THR A 63 6.79 7.94 14.11
CA THR A 63 5.71 8.37 14.98
C THR A 63 6.00 9.77 15.55
N GLY A 64 4.95 10.50 15.93
CA GLY A 64 5.11 11.84 16.53
C GLY A 64 5.41 12.97 15.54
N THR A 65 5.39 12.70 14.23
CA THR A 65 5.69 13.68 13.16
C THR A 65 4.45 14.31 12.54
N GLY A 66 3.25 13.88 12.96
CA GLY A 66 1.99 14.36 12.39
C GLY A 66 1.58 13.71 11.07
N SER A 67 2.39 12.79 10.53
CA SER A 67 2.00 12.00 9.35
C SER A 67 0.74 11.17 9.63
N PRO A 68 -0.28 11.20 8.75
CA PRO A 68 -1.52 10.47 8.96
C PRO A 68 -1.38 8.95 8.75
N ILE A 69 -0.17 8.48 8.39
CA ILE A 69 0.21 7.06 8.33
C ILE A 69 1.37 6.74 9.29
N ALA A 70 1.62 7.57 10.30
CA ALA A 70 2.63 7.33 11.32
C ALA A 70 2.54 5.92 11.92
N GLY A 71 3.69 5.24 12.01
CA GLY A 71 3.79 3.87 12.50
C GLY A 71 3.41 2.78 11.49
N ARG A 72 2.87 3.12 10.31
CA ARG A 72 2.56 2.14 9.26
C ARG A 72 3.80 1.81 8.42
N GLN A 73 3.83 0.59 7.88
CA GLN A 73 4.72 0.25 6.77
C GLN A 73 4.26 0.98 5.50
N ALA A 74 5.20 1.51 4.73
CA ALA A 74 4.95 2.27 3.52
C ALA A 74 6.13 2.21 2.54
N TRP A 75 5.91 2.67 1.32
CA TRP A 75 6.98 3.11 0.43
C TRP A 75 7.45 4.50 0.85
N SER A 76 8.74 4.66 1.12
CA SER A 76 9.34 5.93 1.53
C SER A 76 10.73 6.12 0.90
N GLY A 77 11.22 7.37 0.90
CA GLY A 77 12.50 7.75 0.30
C GLY A 77 12.43 7.92 -1.21
N ASN A 78 13.56 7.71 -1.89
CA ASN A 78 13.66 7.78 -3.35
C ASN A 78 13.77 6.37 -3.93
N SER A 79 12.88 6.01 -4.85
CA SER A 79 12.88 4.69 -5.50
C SER A 79 13.97 4.52 -6.57
N GLY A 80 14.66 5.59 -6.95
CA GLY A 80 15.71 5.57 -7.99
C GLY A 80 15.17 5.43 -9.42
N GLY A 81 13.87 5.70 -9.61
CA GLY A 81 13.14 5.47 -10.86
C GLY A 81 11.91 4.56 -10.67
N PHE A 82 11.36 4.07 -11.78
CA PHE A 82 10.19 3.18 -11.74
C PHE A 82 10.55 1.78 -11.25
N ILE A 83 10.03 1.40 -10.09
CA ILE A 83 10.08 0.02 -9.60
C ILE A 83 8.82 -0.74 -10.02
N THR A 84 8.93 -2.06 -10.11
CA THR A 84 7.78 -2.96 -10.31
C THR A 84 7.32 -3.48 -8.96
N THR A 85 6.03 -3.41 -8.71
CA THR A 85 5.39 -3.92 -7.52
C THR A 85 4.35 -4.94 -7.92
N THR A 86 4.42 -6.13 -7.33
CA THR A 86 3.42 -7.18 -7.48
C THR A 86 2.89 -7.54 -6.11
N VAL A 87 1.57 -7.56 -5.97
CA VAL A 87 0.87 -7.90 -4.73
C VAL A 87 -0.20 -8.96 -5.02
N ASN A 88 -0.23 -10.00 -4.18
CA ASN A 88 -1.34 -10.93 -4.14
C ASN A 88 -2.51 -10.22 -3.45
N LEU A 89 -3.63 -10.09 -4.15
CA LEU A 89 -4.88 -9.59 -3.61
C LEU A 89 -5.67 -10.72 -2.94
N PRO A 90 -6.56 -10.42 -1.99
CA PRO A 90 -7.34 -11.44 -1.30
C PRO A 90 -8.24 -12.20 -2.28
N LEU A 91 -8.44 -13.50 -2.01
CA LEU A 91 -9.24 -14.42 -2.83
C LEU A 91 -10.69 -14.01 -3.06
N LEU A 92 -11.22 -13.07 -2.26
CA LEU A 92 -12.66 -12.78 -2.20
C LEU A 92 -13.01 -11.31 -2.45
N VAL A 93 -12.11 -10.53 -3.05
CA VAL A 93 -12.44 -9.15 -3.43
C VAL A 93 -13.20 -9.16 -4.75
N VAL A 94 -14.52 -9.24 -4.65
CA VAL A 94 -15.42 -8.88 -5.75
C VAL A 94 -15.75 -7.39 -5.61
N ASP A 95 -15.62 -6.63 -6.69
CA ASP A 95 -15.96 -5.20 -6.79
C ASP A 95 -15.26 -4.26 -5.79
N GLY A 96 -14.00 -4.56 -5.44
CA GLY A 96 -13.19 -3.68 -4.59
C GLY A 96 -12.61 -2.48 -5.34
N VAL A 97 -12.44 -1.36 -4.62
CA VAL A 97 -11.75 -0.15 -5.12
C VAL A 97 -10.35 -0.10 -4.52
N LEU A 98 -9.34 -0.05 -5.38
CA LEU A 98 -7.95 0.16 -4.99
C LEU A 98 -7.63 1.66 -4.95
N ARG A 99 -6.83 2.06 -3.97
CA ARG A 99 -6.31 3.42 -3.85
C ARG A 99 -4.83 3.41 -3.50
N TRP A 100 -4.05 4.17 -4.26
CA TRP A 100 -2.75 4.64 -3.81
C TRP A 100 -2.96 5.91 -2.99
N ARG A 101 -2.43 5.92 -1.77
CA ARG A 101 -2.49 7.09 -0.89
C ARG A 101 -1.07 7.53 -0.57
N MET A 102 -0.78 8.79 -0.86
CA MET A 102 0.39 9.48 -0.33
C MET A 102 0.03 10.18 0.97
N ALA A 103 0.97 10.22 1.89
CA ALA A 103 0.85 10.96 3.13
C ALA A 103 2.20 11.56 3.50
N SER A 104 2.19 12.86 3.78
CA SER A 104 3.33 13.60 4.30
C SER A 104 3.22 13.88 5.78
N ASP A 105 4.36 14.15 6.40
CA ASP A 105 4.40 14.72 7.74
C ASP A 105 4.05 16.23 7.72
N ASN A 106 4.16 16.91 8.86
CA ASN A 106 3.81 18.33 8.95
C ASN A 106 4.98 19.28 8.64
N SER A 107 6.08 18.79 8.06
CA SER A 107 7.32 19.50 7.82
C SER A 107 7.82 19.35 6.37
N VAL A 108 8.59 20.34 5.89
CA VAL A 108 9.26 20.46 4.57
C VAL A 108 8.48 19.96 3.33
N SER A 109 8.00 20.87 2.47
CA SER A 109 7.34 20.48 1.21
C SER A 109 8.33 20.11 0.10
N GLY A 110 8.13 18.92 -0.48
CA GLY A 110 8.98 18.40 -1.54
C GLY A 110 8.52 17.05 -2.08
N GLU A 111 7.21 16.82 -2.18
CA GLU A 111 6.68 15.50 -2.47
C GLU A 111 6.28 15.34 -3.94
N ARG A 112 6.69 14.23 -4.57
CA ARG A 112 6.14 13.82 -5.87
C ARG A 112 6.00 12.31 -5.97
N LEU A 113 4.78 11.87 -6.30
CA LEU A 113 4.52 10.53 -6.83
C LEU A 113 4.20 10.65 -8.31
N ALA A 114 4.78 9.75 -9.11
CA ALA A 114 4.39 9.55 -10.50
C ALA A 114 3.94 8.10 -10.66
N HIS A 115 2.72 7.93 -11.17
CA HIS A 115 2.13 6.65 -11.53
C HIS A 115 2.36 6.39 -13.02
#